data_AF-A0A6V8L3X8-F1
#
_entry.id   AF-A0A6V8L3X8-F1
#
_cell.length_a   1.000
_cell.length_b   1.000
_cell.length_c   1.000
_cell.angle_alpha   90.00
_cell.angle_beta   90.00
_cell.angle_gamma   90.00
#
_symmetry.space_group_name_H-M   'P 1'
#
loop_
_entity.id
_entity.type
_entity.pdbx_description
1 polymer ?
#
loop_
_entity_poly.entity_id
_entity_poly.type
_entity_poly.pdbx_seq_one_letter_code
_entity_poly.pdbx_strand_id
1 'polypeptide(L)'
;MAPVTVVPGGADRQESVAAALAAVPAGAEIILVHDAARALAPPELVESVAAAVRAGNDAVIPVLPVVDTVKEIGADGVVLGTVDRSALRAVQTPQGFRRAVLEAAHAASSDALTDDAGLVEKQGVPVACVPGHTHALKITTPFDLVVAEALLSGLSP
;
A
#
# COMPACT_ATOMS: atom_id res chain seq x y z
N MET A 1 3.29 -21.25 12.15
CA MET A 1 3.49 -20.79 10.74
C MET A 1 2.12 -20.68 10.09
N ALA A 2 1.84 -19.57 9.41
CA ALA A 2 0.64 -19.45 8.59
C ALA A 2 0.82 -20.30 7.30
N PRO A 3 -0.26 -20.89 6.76
CA PRO A 3 -0.21 -21.55 5.47
C PRO A 3 0.16 -20.55 4.36
N VAL A 4 0.91 -21.01 3.36
CA VAL A 4 1.29 -20.20 2.19
C VAL A 4 0.73 -20.86 0.94
N THR A 5 -0.03 -20.09 0.17
CA THR A 5 -0.50 -20.48 -1.16
C THR A 5 0.22 -19.60 -2.18
N VAL A 6 0.81 -20.21 -3.20
CA VAL A 6 1.52 -19.48 -4.26
C VAL A 6 0.69 -19.58 -5.53
N VAL A 7 0.47 -18.44 -6.18
CA VAL A 7 -0.21 -18.34 -7.48
C VAL A 7 0.68 -17.61 -8.47
N PRO A 8 0.60 -17.92 -9.77
CA PRO A 8 1.23 -17.11 -10.80
C PRO A 8 0.71 -15.67 -10.78
N GLY A 9 1.60 -14.69 -10.90
CA GLY A 9 1.23 -13.30 -11.11
C GLY A 9 0.73 -13.04 -12.54
N GLY A 10 0.14 -11.86 -12.75
CA GLY A 10 -0.32 -11.37 -14.05
C GLY A 10 0.71 -10.47 -14.74
N ALA A 11 0.28 -9.80 -15.82
CA ALA A 11 1.11 -8.87 -16.59
C ALA A 11 1.44 -7.59 -15.81
N ASP A 12 0.59 -7.21 -14.85
CA ASP A 12 0.79 -6.06 -13.98
C ASP A 12 0.45 -6.38 -12.50
N ARG A 13 0.56 -5.36 -11.66
CA ARG A 13 0.27 -5.46 -10.22
C ARG A 13 -1.20 -5.82 -9.97
N GLN A 14 -2.12 -5.21 -10.69
CA GLN A 14 -3.56 -5.38 -10.47
C GLN A 14 -4.00 -6.81 -10.82
N GLU A 15 -3.54 -7.36 -11.95
CA GLU A 15 -3.81 -8.75 -12.33
C GLU A 15 -3.20 -9.74 -11.32
N SER A 16 -1.99 -9.43 -10.82
CA SER A 16 -1.34 -10.26 -9.80
C SER A 16 -2.12 -10.29 -8.48
N VAL A 17 -2.63 -9.15 -8.03
CA VAL A 17 -3.47 -9.07 -6.82
C VAL A 17 -4.82 -9.76 -7.04
N ALA A 18 -5.44 -9.60 -8.21
CA ALA A 18 -6.70 -10.28 -8.52
C ALA A 18 -6.55 -11.81 -8.52
N ALA A 19 -5.46 -12.34 -9.10
CA ALA A 19 -5.15 -13.77 -9.06
C ALA A 19 -4.94 -14.27 -7.63
N ALA A 20 -4.24 -13.51 -6.79
CA ALA A 20 -4.06 -13.85 -5.38
C ALA A 20 -5.39 -13.81 -4.60
N LEU A 21 -6.22 -12.79 -4.82
CA LEU A 21 -7.52 -12.62 -4.18
C LEU A 21 -8.47 -13.78 -4.47
N ALA A 22 -8.48 -14.27 -5.72
CA ALA A 22 -9.26 -15.44 -6.12
C ALA A 22 -8.85 -16.74 -5.39
N ALA A 23 -7.60 -16.83 -4.91
CA ALA A 23 -7.10 -17.98 -4.15
C ALA A 23 -7.33 -17.86 -2.63
N VAL A 24 -7.79 -16.70 -2.14
CA VAL A 24 -8.07 -16.50 -0.72
C VAL A 24 -9.35 -17.28 -0.32
N PRO A 25 -9.29 -18.15 0.72
CA PRO A 25 -10.45 -18.93 1.17
C PRO A 25 -11.66 -18.05 1.47
N ALA A 26 -12.86 -18.52 1.10
CA ALA A 26 -14.12 -17.77 1.19
C ALA A 26 -14.42 -17.17 2.58
N GLY A 27 -13.95 -17.79 3.66
CA GLY A 27 -14.16 -17.33 5.04
C GLY A 27 -13.32 -16.13 5.49
N ALA A 28 -12.36 -15.66 4.67
CA ALA A 28 -11.59 -14.46 4.99
C ALA A 28 -12.41 -13.20 4.71
N GLU A 29 -12.74 -12.41 5.74
CA GLU A 29 -13.52 -11.18 5.59
C GLU A 29 -12.67 -9.93 5.37
N ILE A 30 -11.42 -9.97 5.82
CA ILE A 30 -10.46 -8.87 5.75
C ILE A 30 -9.26 -9.32 4.93
N ILE A 31 -8.91 -8.52 3.93
CA ILE A 31 -7.76 -8.74 3.05
C ILE A 31 -6.73 -7.66 3.33
N LEU A 32 -5.49 -8.08 3.56
CA LEU A 32 -4.35 -7.19 3.58
C LEU A 32 -3.51 -7.44 2.33
N VAL A 33 -3.28 -6.41 1.52
CA VAL A 33 -2.39 -6.47 0.36
C VAL A 33 -1.06 -5.82 0.73
N HIS A 34 0.04 -6.55 0.61
CA HIS A 34 1.36 -6.09 1.00
C HIS A 34 2.39 -6.29 -0.10
N ASP A 35 3.11 -5.22 -0.45
CA ASP A 35 4.23 -5.31 -1.39
C ASP A 35 5.38 -6.09 -0.75
N ALA A 36 5.83 -7.17 -1.40
CA ALA A 36 6.98 -7.95 -0.95
C ALA A 36 8.27 -7.09 -0.82
N ALA A 37 8.37 -6.00 -1.58
CA ALA A 37 9.48 -5.06 -1.51
C ALA A 37 9.52 -4.21 -0.21
N ARG A 38 8.52 -4.32 0.68
CA ARG A 38 8.51 -3.67 2.00
C ARG A 38 8.85 -4.65 3.11
N ALA A 39 9.92 -5.41 2.92
CA ALA A 39 10.29 -6.56 3.74
C ALA A 39 10.51 -6.26 5.24
N LEU A 40 10.74 -5.00 5.62
CA LEU A 40 10.99 -4.57 7.00
C LEU A 40 9.79 -3.89 7.67
N ALA A 41 8.61 -3.90 7.03
CA ALA A 41 7.40 -3.41 7.66
C ALA A 41 7.12 -4.18 8.96
N PRO A 42 7.00 -3.50 10.11
CA PRO A 42 6.97 -4.20 11.38
C PRO A 42 5.55 -4.75 11.67
N PRO A 43 5.43 -5.81 12.49
CA PRO A 43 4.14 -6.47 12.74
C PRO A 43 3.06 -5.54 13.30
N GLU A 44 3.42 -4.54 14.11
CA GLU A 44 2.50 -3.55 14.66
C GLU A 44 1.84 -2.68 13.58
N LEU A 45 2.50 -2.46 12.44
CA LEU A 45 1.90 -1.75 11.31
C LEU A 45 0.84 -2.62 10.63
N VAL A 46 1.09 -3.93 10.52
CA VAL A 46 0.12 -4.90 9.98
C VAL A 46 -1.12 -4.96 10.88
N GLU A 47 -0.91 -5.07 12.19
CA GLU A 47 -2.00 -5.11 13.16
C GLU A 47 -2.79 -3.81 13.21
N SER A 48 -2.14 -2.63 13.11
CA SER A 48 -2.85 -1.35 13.14
C SER A 48 -3.80 -1.18 11.95
N VAL A 49 -3.36 -1.59 10.75
CA VAL A 49 -4.20 -1.59 9.54
C VAL A 49 -5.36 -2.58 9.70
N ALA A 50 -5.08 -3.81 10.14
CA ALA A 50 -6.12 -4.83 10.35
C ALA A 50 -7.15 -4.40 11.41
N ALA A 51 -6.68 -3.82 12.52
CA ALA A 51 -7.53 -3.34 13.60
C ALA A 51 -8.44 -2.19 13.13
N ALA A 52 -7.94 -1.28 12.30
CA ALA A 52 -8.75 -0.21 11.73
C ALA A 52 -9.85 -0.73 10.79
N VAL A 53 -9.59 -1.77 9.99
CA VAL A 53 -10.65 -2.43 9.19
C VAL A 53 -11.67 -3.12 10.11
N ARG A 54 -11.21 -3.83 11.15
CA ARG A 54 -12.08 -4.45 12.16
C ARG A 54 -12.95 -3.42 12.91
N ALA A 55 -12.44 -2.21 13.10
CA ALA A 55 -13.15 -1.11 13.74
C ALA A 55 -14.26 -0.49 12.86
N GLY A 56 -14.43 -0.97 11.61
CA GLY A 56 -15.55 -0.59 10.75
C GLY A 56 -15.17 0.18 9.49
N ASN A 57 -13.88 0.41 9.22
CA ASN A 57 -13.45 1.02 7.97
C ASN A 57 -13.47 0.00 6.83
N ASP A 58 -13.96 0.39 5.66
CA ASP A 58 -14.01 -0.47 4.48
C ASP A 58 -12.65 -0.63 3.80
N ALA A 59 -11.83 0.41 3.84
CA ALA A 59 -10.48 0.45 3.31
C ALA A 59 -9.57 1.28 4.21
N VAL A 60 -8.33 0.84 4.39
CA VAL A 60 -7.34 1.46 5.28
C VAL A 60 -5.96 1.43 4.63
N ILE A 61 -5.26 2.56 4.66
CA ILE A 61 -3.87 2.67 4.23
C ILE A 61 -2.97 3.27 5.32
N PRO A 62 -1.75 2.74 5.53
CA PRO A 62 -0.74 3.39 6.33
C PRO A 62 -0.07 4.51 5.54
N VAL A 63 0.16 5.65 6.21
CA VAL A 63 0.71 6.84 5.56
C VAL A 63 1.77 7.56 6.39
N LEU A 64 2.75 8.15 5.71
CA LEU A 64 3.74 9.07 6.30
C LEU A 64 3.55 10.49 5.76
N PRO A 65 3.88 11.54 6.52
CA PRO A 65 3.92 12.91 6.00
C PRO A 65 4.99 13.03 4.90
N VAL A 66 4.73 13.86 3.90
CA VAL A 66 5.75 14.19 2.89
C VAL A 66 6.74 15.19 3.49
N VAL A 67 8.03 14.81 3.52
CA VAL A 67 9.09 15.60 4.16
C VAL A 67 9.77 16.59 3.22
N ASP A 68 9.75 16.31 1.91
CA ASP A 68 10.34 17.18 0.89
C ASP A 68 9.36 18.25 0.42
N THR A 69 9.87 19.28 -0.25
CA THR A 69 9.00 20.24 -0.95
C THR A 69 8.58 19.63 -2.28
N VAL A 70 7.28 19.56 -2.53
CA VAL A 70 6.73 19.02 -3.77
C VAL A 70 6.44 20.15 -4.75
N LYS A 71 6.95 20.02 -5.98
CA LYS A 71 6.69 20.95 -7.09
C LYS A 71 5.82 20.27 -8.13
N GLU A 72 4.87 21.01 -8.68
CA GLU A 72 4.18 20.62 -9.91
C GLU A 72 5.04 21.09 -11.09
N ILE A 73 5.36 20.19 -12.02
CA ILE A 73 6.26 20.44 -13.14
C ILE A 73 5.50 20.25 -14.45
N GLY A 74 5.61 21.23 -15.35
CA GLY A 74 5.02 21.17 -16.68
C GLY A 74 5.77 20.20 -17.60
N ALA A 75 5.15 19.86 -18.74
CA ALA A 75 5.75 18.94 -19.72
C ALA A 75 7.08 19.45 -20.32
N ASP A 76 7.34 20.76 -20.23
CA ASP A 76 8.57 21.42 -20.65
C ASP A 76 9.67 21.43 -19.56
N GLY A 77 9.41 20.84 -18.39
CA GLY A 77 10.34 20.78 -17.26
C GLY A 77 10.34 22.04 -16.39
N VAL A 78 9.42 22.98 -16.62
CA VAL A 78 9.33 24.23 -15.84
C VAL A 78 8.38 24.06 -14.66
N VAL A 79 8.71 24.69 -13.53
CA VAL A 79 7.87 24.67 -12.32
C VAL A 79 6.56 25.44 -12.57
N LEU A 80 5.43 24.75 -12.42
CA LEU A 80 4.09 25.35 -12.43
C LEU A 80 3.71 25.93 -11.07
N GLY A 81 4.14 25.27 -9.99
CA GLY A 81 3.79 25.68 -8.64
C GLY A 81 4.43 24.82 -7.55
N THR A 82 4.20 25.23 -6.31
CA THR A 82 4.54 24.43 -5.12
C THR A 82 3.26 23.84 -4.57
N VAL A 83 3.22 22.53 -4.39
CA VAL A 83 2.07 21.85 -3.79
C VAL A 83 2.13 22.00 -2.28
N ASP A 84 0.99 22.29 -1.65
CA ASP A 84 0.90 22.29 -0.19
C ASP A 84 1.04 20.86 0.36
N ARG A 85 2.26 20.53 0.80
CA ARG A 85 2.58 19.22 1.35
C ARG A 85 1.89 18.91 2.68
N SER A 86 1.30 19.89 3.37
CA SER A 86 0.66 19.67 4.68
C SER A 86 -0.54 18.71 4.59
N ALA A 87 -1.22 18.74 3.45
CA ALA A 87 -2.31 17.84 3.09
C ALA A 87 -1.84 16.54 2.39
N LEU A 88 -0.56 16.42 2.04
CA LEU A 88 -0.03 15.28 1.29
C LEU A 88 0.51 14.17 2.19
N ARG A 89 0.39 12.94 1.73
CA ARG A 89 0.83 11.74 2.43
C ARG A 89 1.50 10.77 1.47
N ALA A 90 2.61 10.18 1.90
CA ALA A 90 3.26 9.06 1.22
C ALA A 90 2.61 7.75 1.68
N VAL A 91 1.97 7.05 0.74
CA VAL A 91 1.24 5.80 1.01
C VAL A 91 2.19 4.62 1.15
N GLN A 92 1.91 3.76 2.11
CA GLN A 92 2.63 2.52 2.36
C GLN A 92 1.70 1.30 2.22
N THR A 93 2.28 0.09 2.24
CA THR A 93 1.55 -1.16 2.41
C THR A 93 2.00 -1.82 3.73
N PRO A 94 1.17 -2.63 4.42
CA PRO A 94 -0.04 -3.29 3.91
C PRO A 94 -1.22 -2.31 3.77
N GLN A 95 -1.99 -2.46 2.70
CA GLN A 95 -3.31 -1.83 2.57
C GLN A 95 -4.36 -2.85 3.01
N GLY A 96 -5.34 -2.43 3.81
CA GLY A 96 -6.35 -3.31 4.39
C GLY A 96 -7.74 -3.00 3.87
N PHE A 97 -8.52 -4.05 3.58
CA PHE A 97 -9.84 -3.92 2.97
C PHE A 97 -10.82 -4.92 3.53
N ARG A 98 -12.11 -4.56 3.55
CA ARG A 98 -13.18 -5.55 3.51
C ARG A 98 -13.10 -6.31 2.19
N ARG A 99 -13.17 -7.64 2.24
CA ARG A 99 -13.07 -8.49 1.05
C ARG A 99 -14.00 -8.05 -0.07
N ALA A 100 -15.29 -7.89 0.23
CA ALA A 100 -16.30 -7.54 -0.77
C ALA A 100 -16.01 -6.18 -1.46
N VAL A 101 -15.44 -5.23 -0.72
CA VAL A 101 -15.06 -3.91 -1.25
C VAL A 101 -13.89 -4.05 -2.23
N LEU A 102 -12.86 -4.82 -1.85
CA LEU A 102 -11.71 -5.05 -2.72
C LEU A 102 -12.10 -5.83 -3.97
N GLU A 103 -12.89 -6.91 -3.84
CA GLU A 103 -13.39 -7.69 -4.97
C GLU A 103 -14.21 -6.84 -5.95
N ALA A 104 -15.13 -6.01 -5.43
CA ALA A 104 -15.91 -5.10 -6.26
C ALA A 104 -15.03 -4.08 -7.00
N ALA A 105 -14.02 -3.52 -6.33
CA ALA A 105 -13.10 -2.56 -6.92
C ALA A 105 -12.26 -3.18 -8.06
N HIS A 106 -11.75 -4.40 -7.88
CA HIS A 106 -11.04 -5.12 -8.94
C HIS A 106 -11.96 -5.50 -10.12
N ALA A 107 -13.21 -5.88 -9.85
CA ALA A 107 -14.17 -6.24 -10.90
C ALA A 107 -14.62 -5.04 -11.76
N ALA A 108 -14.68 -3.85 -11.17
CA ALA A 108 -15.14 -2.64 -11.83
C ALA A 108 -14.02 -1.86 -12.55
N SER A 109 -12.74 -2.20 -12.32
CA SER A 109 -11.62 -1.41 -12.84
C SER A 109 -11.30 -1.74 -14.30
N SER A 110 -11.26 -0.70 -15.13
CA SER A 110 -10.63 -0.70 -16.47
C SER A 110 -9.28 0.02 -16.48
N ASP A 111 -8.89 0.64 -15.36
CA ASP A 111 -7.78 1.60 -15.30
C ASP A 111 -6.56 0.97 -14.63
N ALA A 112 -5.39 1.12 -15.25
CA ALA A 112 -4.12 0.74 -14.64
C ALA A 112 -3.77 1.70 -13.50
N LEU A 113 -4.06 1.30 -12.26
CA LEU A 113 -3.70 2.05 -11.05
C LEU A 113 -2.50 1.43 -10.34
N THR A 114 -1.79 2.27 -9.59
CA THR A 114 -0.52 1.89 -8.93
C THR A 114 -0.70 1.23 -7.57
N ASP A 115 -1.89 1.32 -6.97
CA ASP A 115 -2.25 0.69 -5.69
C ASP A 115 -3.75 0.32 -5.62
N ASP A 116 -4.12 -0.53 -4.66
CA ASP A 116 -5.49 -1.07 -4.54
C ASP A 116 -6.44 -0.07 -3.87
N ALA A 117 -5.91 0.79 -2.99
CA ALA A 117 -6.67 1.87 -2.39
C ALA A 117 -7.20 2.86 -3.44
N GLY A 118 -6.43 3.17 -4.50
CA GLY A 118 -6.92 3.98 -5.61
C GLY A 118 -8.09 3.33 -6.37
N LEU A 119 -8.13 1.99 -6.48
CA LEU A 119 -9.25 1.28 -7.10
C LEU A 119 -10.52 1.45 -6.26
N VAL A 120 -10.39 1.33 -4.94
CA VAL A 120 -11.49 1.48 -3.99
C VAL A 120 -11.98 2.93 -3.92
N GLU A 121 -11.07 3.90 -3.89
CA GLU A 121 -11.39 5.33 -3.89
C GLU A 121 -12.23 5.73 -5.12
N LYS A 122 -11.88 5.21 -6.31
CA LYS A 122 -12.64 5.47 -7.54
C LYS A 122 -14.08 4.95 -7.50
N GLN A 123 -14.38 3.97 -6.65
CA GLN A 123 -15.75 3.49 -6.43
C GLN A 123 -16.52 4.37 -5.43
N GLY A 124 -15.93 5.48 -4.98
CA GLY A 124 -16.51 6.38 -3.98
C GLY A 124 -16.49 5.82 -2.55
N VAL A 125 -15.74 4.74 -2.31
CA VAL A 125 -15.59 4.16 -0.98
C VAL A 125 -14.51 4.93 -0.22
N PRO A 126 -14.81 5.47 0.99
CA PRO A 126 -13.81 6.18 1.78
C PRO A 126 -12.63 5.28 2.17
N VAL A 127 -11.41 5.80 1.98
CA VAL A 127 -10.18 5.14 2.43
C VAL A 127 -9.66 5.84 3.68
N ALA A 128 -9.71 5.15 4.81
CA ALA A 128 -9.19 5.67 6.07
C ALA A 128 -7.65 5.58 6.12
N CYS A 129 -7.04 6.48 6.88
CA CYS A 129 -5.59 6.50 7.07
C CYS A 129 -5.21 6.09 8.49
N VAL A 130 -4.12 5.33 8.62
CA VAL A 130 -3.43 5.09 9.90
C VAL A 130 -1.99 5.59 9.82
N PRO A 131 -1.33 5.90 10.95
CA PRO A 131 0.09 6.23 10.95
C PRO A 131 0.93 5.10 10.33
N GLY A 132 1.79 5.46 9.39
CA GLY A 132 2.77 4.57 8.77
C GLY A 132 4.00 4.31 9.65
N HIS A 133 4.96 3.56 9.11
CA HIS A 133 6.23 3.26 9.79
C HIS A 133 7.41 3.45 8.84
N THR A 134 8.49 4.09 9.29
CA THR A 134 9.67 4.36 8.46
C THR A 134 10.35 3.08 7.96
N HIS A 135 10.33 2.01 8.76
CA HIS A 135 10.84 0.69 8.32
C HIS A 135 9.98 0.02 7.25
N ALA A 136 8.76 0.50 6.97
CA ALA A 136 7.97 0.04 5.81
C ALA A 136 8.42 0.75 4.51
N LEU A 137 9.71 1.10 4.39
CA LEU A 137 10.28 1.60 3.14
C LEU A 137 10.13 0.56 2.03
N LYS A 138 9.91 1.02 0.81
CA LYS A 138 9.88 0.14 -0.36
C LYS A 138 11.29 0.05 -0.92
N ILE A 139 11.82 -1.16 -1.03
CA ILE A 139 13.12 -1.42 -1.63
C ILE A 139 12.96 -1.39 -3.14
N THR A 140 13.38 -0.30 -3.77
CA THR A 140 13.22 -0.06 -5.22
C THR A 140 14.55 0.19 -5.93
N THR A 141 15.54 0.69 -5.20
CA THR A 141 16.86 1.07 -5.70
C THR A 141 17.95 0.32 -4.93
N PRO A 142 19.18 0.24 -5.48
CA PRO A 142 20.32 -0.29 -4.73
C PRO A 142 20.60 0.45 -3.42
N PHE A 143 20.29 1.75 -3.34
CA PHE A 143 20.42 2.52 -2.11
C PHE A 143 19.44 2.04 -1.03
N ASP A 144 18.19 1.78 -1.40
CA ASP A 144 17.18 1.27 -0.45
C ASP A 144 17.59 -0.07 0.15
N LEU A 145 18.28 -0.91 -0.63
CA LEU A 145 18.80 -2.20 -0.15
C LEU A 145 19.88 -2.00 0.92
N VAL A 146 20.82 -1.09 0.71
CA VAL A 146 21.86 -0.75 1.71
C VAL A 146 21.23 -0.26 3.01
N VAL A 147 20.20 0.59 2.92
CA VAL A 147 19.45 1.07 4.09
C VAL A 147 18.77 -0.11 4.81
N ALA A 148 18.12 -1.00 4.07
CA ALA A 148 17.46 -2.17 4.65
C ALA A 148 18.44 -3.12 5.36
N GLU A 149 19.61 -3.37 4.76
CA GLU A 149 20.67 -4.18 5.36
C GLU A 149 21.22 -3.54 6.65
N ALA A 150 21.41 -2.22 6.65
CA ALA A 150 21.85 -1.49 7.85
C ALA A 150 20.82 -1.63 8.99
N LEU A 151 19.53 -1.44 8.71
CA LEU A 151 18.45 -1.61 9.69
C LEU A 151 18.41 -3.04 10.27
N LEU A 152 18.63 -4.07 9.45
CA LEU A 152 18.66 -5.46 9.88
C LEU A 152 19.88 -5.79 10.76
N SER A 153 21.01 -5.13 10.52
CA SER A 153 22.24 -5.37 11.29
C SER A 153 22.22 -4.77 12.70
N GLY A 154 21.15 -4.07 13.09
CA GLY A 154 21.04 -3.39 14.38
C GLY A 154 21.87 -2.10 14.48
N LEU A 155 22.39 -1.61 13.34
CA LEU A 155 22.86 -0.24 13.21
C LEU A 155 21.63 0.68 13.20
N SER A 156 21.12 0.96 14.40
CA SER A 156 20.20 2.07 14.60
C SER A 156 20.98 3.38 14.42
N PRO A 157 20.59 4.27 13.49
CA PRO A 157 21.12 5.62 13.46
C PRO A 157 20.76 6.41 14.72
#